data_AF-A0AAD8EIM9-F1
#
_entry.id   AF-A0AAD8EIM9-F1
#
_cell.length_a   1.000
_cell.length_b   1.000
_cell.length_c   1.000
_cell.angle_alpha   90.00
_cell.angle_beta   90.00
_cell.angle_gamma   90.00
#
_symmetry.space_group_name_H-M   'P 1'
#
loop_
_entity.id
_entity.type
_entity.pdbx_description
1 polymer ?
#
loop_
_entity_poly.entity_id
_entity_poly.type
_entity_poly.pdbx_seq_one_letter_code
_entity_poly.pdbx_strand_id
1 'polypeptide(L)'
;ARPKGEGSTPYQGKKRCFGEYKCPKCKRKWMSGNSWANKGQQCIKCQINVYPHKQRPLDKPDGLDVSDQSKVHPGNLCEKCKELGYYCRKEKF
;
A
#
# COMPACT_ATOMS: atom_id res chain seq x y z
N ALA A 1 4.02 -22.04 10.48
CA ALA A 1 2.84 -21.19 10.17
C ALA A 1 3.12 -19.76 10.64
N ARG A 2 3.01 -18.73 9.79
CA ARG A 2 3.21 -17.34 10.26
C ARG A 2 2.00 -16.92 11.11
N PRO A 3 2.20 -16.30 12.28
CA PRO A 3 1.09 -15.85 13.12
C PRO A 3 0.26 -14.85 12.33
N LYS A 4 -1.04 -15.15 12.21
CA LYS A 4 -2.04 -14.29 11.57
C LYS A 4 -2.21 -13.06 12.47
N GLY A 5 -1.51 -11.98 12.16
CA GLY A 5 -1.92 -10.66 12.67
C GLY A 5 -3.36 -10.42 12.23
N GLU A 6 -4.21 -9.97 13.15
CA GLU A 6 -5.68 -9.92 13.06
C GLU A 6 -6.24 -8.96 11.99
N GLY A 7 -5.45 -8.53 11.00
CA GLY A 7 -5.87 -7.57 10.00
C GLY A 7 -5.76 -8.06 8.55
N SER A 8 -6.45 -7.37 7.65
CA SER A 8 -6.52 -7.70 6.21
C SER A 8 -5.18 -7.56 5.47
N THR A 9 -4.14 -7.04 6.14
CA THR A 9 -2.81 -6.83 5.59
C THR A 9 -1.70 -7.29 6.53
N PRO A 10 -0.54 -7.72 6.03
CA PRO A 10 0.55 -8.22 6.88
C PRO A 10 1.19 -7.15 7.78
N TYR A 11 1.10 -5.87 7.43
CA TYR A 11 1.53 -4.76 8.29
C TYR A 11 0.35 -4.17 9.06
N GLN A 12 0.54 -3.90 10.34
CA GLN A 12 -0.47 -3.36 11.26
C GLN A 12 -0.03 -2.05 11.96
N GLY A 13 1.02 -1.39 11.47
CA GLY A 13 1.48 -0.12 12.04
C GLY A 13 0.72 1.10 11.51
N LYS A 14 0.98 2.27 12.13
CA LYS A 14 0.30 3.53 11.79
C LYS A 14 0.92 4.27 10.59
N LYS A 15 2.20 4.05 10.30
CA LYS A 15 2.92 4.75 9.22
C LYS A 15 2.68 4.09 7.87
N ARG A 16 2.83 4.84 6.79
CA ARG A 16 2.87 4.25 5.44
C ARG A 16 4.06 3.31 5.32
N CYS A 17 3.89 2.30 4.48
CA CYS A 17 4.90 1.32 4.17
C CYS A 17 4.91 1.00 2.67
N PHE A 18 5.93 0.28 2.21
CA PHE A 18 5.98 -0.23 0.86
C PHE A 18 5.17 -1.52 0.76
N GLY A 19 4.19 -1.56 -0.13
CA GLY A 19 3.34 -2.72 -0.38
C GLY A 19 3.58 -3.33 -1.76
N GLU A 20 3.61 -4.66 -1.81
CA GLU A 20 3.58 -5.44 -3.05
C GLU A 20 2.18 -6.01 -3.25
N TYR A 21 1.65 -5.83 -4.46
CA TYR A 21 0.28 -6.18 -4.81
C TYR A 21 0.27 -7.16 -5.98
N LYS A 22 -0.72 -8.06 -5.99
CA LYS A 22 -0.98 -8.99 -7.09
C LYS A 22 -2.48 -9.11 -7.30
N CYS A 23 -2.98 -8.66 -8.44
CA CYS A 23 -4.40 -8.75 -8.75
C CYS A 23 -4.82 -10.23 -8.86
N PRO A 24 -5.85 -10.69 -8.14
CA PRO A 24 -6.30 -12.07 -8.23
C PRO A 24 -6.95 -12.39 -9.59
N LYS A 25 -7.55 -11.39 -10.25
CA LYS A 25 -8.19 -11.54 -11.58
C LYS A 25 -7.18 -11.52 -12.72
N CYS A 26 -6.50 -10.39 -12.96
CA CYS A 26 -5.60 -10.26 -14.12
C CYS A 26 -4.13 -10.62 -13.84
N LYS A 27 -3.79 -11.05 -12.63
CA LYS A 27 -2.43 -11.43 -12.18
C LYS A 27 -1.36 -10.33 -12.27
N ARG A 28 -1.72 -9.11 -12.70
CA ARG A 28 -0.83 -7.93 -12.69
C ARG A 28 -0.25 -7.72 -11.31
N LYS A 29 1.05 -7.47 -11.25
CA LYS A 29 1.78 -7.10 -10.04
C LYS A 29 2.14 -5.63 -10.09
N TRP A 30 2.13 -4.98 -8.93
CA TRP A 30 2.62 -3.61 -8.79
C TRP A 30 3.13 -3.39 -7.37
N MET A 31 3.88 -2.31 -7.21
CA MET A 31 4.44 -1.89 -5.95
C MET A 31 4.00 -0.47 -5.64
N SER A 32 3.86 -0.13 -4.36
CA SER A 32 3.45 1.20 -3.94
C SER A 32 4.02 1.57 -2.58
N GLY A 33 4.67 2.72 -2.49
CA GLY A 33 5.14 3.32 -1.23
C GLY A 33 4.03 3.98 -0.39
N ASN A 34 2.77 3.80 -0.76
CA ASN A 34 1.59 4.33 -0.05
C ASN A 34 0.67 3.17 0.38
N SER A 35 1.28 2.13 0.95
CA SER A 35 0.56 1.01 1.55
C SER A 35 0.28 1.34 3.02
N TRP A 36 -0.93 1.04 3.48
CA TRP A 36 -1.35 1.24 4.86
C TRP A 36 -1.81 -0.08 5.48
N ALA A 37 -1.84 -0.13 6.82
CA ALA A 37 -2.48 -1.23 7.51
C ALA A 37 -3.97 -1.29 7.13
N ASN A 38 -4.45 -2.49 6.81
CA ASN A 38 -5.85 -2.79 6.52
C ASN A 38 -6.45 -2.03 5.32
N LYS A 39 -5.61 -1.52 4.41
CA LYS A 39 -6.06 -0.80 3.20
C LYS A 39 -5.51 -1.44 1.93
N GLY A 40 -6.34 -1.46 0.90
CA GLY A 40 -5.99 -1.94 -0.42
C GLY A 40 -5.69 -0.85 -1.44
N GLN A 41 -5.31 -1.30 -2.64
CA GLN A 41 -5.26 -0.50 -3.85
C GLN A 41 -6.06 -1.17 -4.95
N GLN A 42 -6.80 -0.37 -5.70
CA GLN A 42 -7.62 -0.82 -6.79
C GLN A 42 -6.75 -1.16 -7.99
N CYS A 43 -6.96 -2.35 -8.56
CA CYS A 43 -6.28 -2.73 -9.79
C CYS A 43 -6.78 -1.86 -10.94
N ILE A 44 -5.87 -1.16 -11.63
CA ILE A 44 -6.22 -0.27 -12.74
C ILE A 44 -7.03 -0.96 -13.86
N LYS A 45 -6.75 -2.24 -14.14
CA LYS A 45 -7.45 -3.00 -15.18
C LYS A 45 -8.79 -3.56 -14.72
N CYS A 46 -8.82 -4.14 -13.51
CA CYS A 46 -9.98 -4.91 -13.04
C CYS A 46 -10.92 -4.11 -12.15
N GLN A 47 -10.50 -2.92 -11.70
CA GLN A 47 -11.25 -2.07 -10.79
C GLN A 47 -11.71 -2.76 -9.50
N ILE A 48 -11.00 -3.81 -9.06
CA ILE A 48 -11.23 -4.48 -7.77
C ILE A 48 -10.21 -4.01 -6.74
N ASN A 49 -10.62 -3.94 -5.47
CA ASN A 49 -9.71 -3.68 -4.36
C ASN A 49 -8.77 -4.87 -4.14
N VAL A 50 -7.48 -4.60 -3.99
CA VAL A 50 -6.45 -5.62 -3.80
C VAL A 50 -5.61 -5.24 -2.60
N TYR A 51 -5.56 -6.11 -1.61
CA TYR A 51 -4.70 -5.95 -0.45
C TYR A 51 -3.26 -6.35 -0.77
N PRO A 52 -2.26 -5.67 -0.18
CA PRO A 52 -0.87 -6.05 -0.36
C PRO A 52 -0.61 -7.43 0.26
N HIS A 53 0.11 -8.27 -0.48
CA HIS A 53 0.52 -9.61 0.01
C HIS A 53 1.84 -9.56 0.79
N LYS A 54 2.63 -8.49 0.60
CA LYS A 54 3.81 -8.18 1.38
C LYS A 54 3.84 -6.69 1.66
N GLN A 55 4.24 -6.34 2.88
CA GLN A 55 4.50 -4.97 3.28
C GLN A 55 5.85 -4.91 4.00
N ARG A 56 6.62 -3.86 3.72
CA ARG A 56 7.92 -3.60 4.34
C ARG A 56 8.05 -2.11 4.68
N PRO A 57 8.82 -1.73 5.71
CA PRO A 57 9.12 -0.34 6.00
C PRO A 57 9.66 0.40 4.77
N LEU A 58 9.44 1.71 4.71
CA LEU A 58 9.97 2.56 3.65
C LEU A 58 11.47 2.82 3.84
N ASP A 59 11.89 3.04 5.08
CA ASP A 59 13.29 3.15 5.46
C ASP A 59 14.01 1.82 5.23
N LYS A 60 15.03 1.83 4.36
CA LYS A 60 16.09 0.82 4.38
C LYS A 60 17.17 1.24 5.37
N PRO A 61 17.83 0.30 6.06
CA PRO A 61 18.92 0.61 6.99
C PRO A 61 20.13 1.31 6.33
N ASP A 62 20.25 1.25 5.00
CA ASP A 62 21.39 1.80 4.24
C ASP A 62 21.08 3.15 3.53
N GLY A 63 19.97 3.82 3.86
CA GLY A 63 19.63 5.13 3.28
C GLY A 63 19.20 5.14 1.81
N LEU A 64 19.25 4.00 1.10
CA LEU A 64 18.68 3.86 -0.25
C LEU A 64 17.14 3.73 -0.19
N ASP A 65 16.45 4.86 -0.11
CA ASP A 65 15.01 4.91 -0.38
C ASP A 65 14.76 4.53 -1.86
N VAL A 66 14.12 3.38 -2.08
CA VAL A 66 13.85 2.85 -3.44
C VAL A 66 12.56 3.41 -4.05
N SER A 67 11.86 4.29 -3.34
CA SER A 67 10.64 4.93 -3.83
C SER A 67 10.86 6.42 -3.98
N ASP A 68 10.68 6.91 -5.20
CA ASP A 68 10.59 8.34 -5.45
C ASP A 68 9.48 8.94 -4.57
N GLN A 69 9.89 9.63 -3.51
CA GLN A 69 8.97 10.21 -2.53
C GLN A 69 8.18 11.39 -3.11
N SER A 70 8.65 11.97 -4.22
CA SER A 70 7.97 13.04 -4.95
C SER A 70 6.88 12.51 -5.88
N LYS A 71 7.04 11.29 -6.42
CA LYS A 71 6.10 10.69 -7.37
C LYS A 71 4.71 10.58 -6.77
N VAL A 72 3.74 11.32 -7.32
CA VAL A 72 2.34 11.24 -6.93
C VAL A 72 1.80 9.85 -7.29
N HIS A 73 1.09 9.24 -6.36
CA HIS A 73 0.43 7.95 -6.61
C HIS A 73 -1.02 8.16 -7.04
N PRO A 74 -1.62 7.20 -7.76
CA PRO A 74 -3.02 7.32 -8.20
C PRO A 74 -3.97 7.24 -7.00
N GLY A 75 -4.33 8.41 -6.45
CA GLY A 75 -5.21 8.52 -5.27
C GLY A 75 -6.61 7.94 -5.50
N ASN A 76 -7.11 8.03 -6.74
CA ASN A 76 -8.36 7.40 -7.17
C ASN A 76 -8.33 5.87 -7.13
N LEU A 77 -7.16 5.24 -6.99
CA LEU A 77 -7.00 3.81 -6.80
C LEU A 77 -6.60 3.45 -5.35
N CYS A 78 -6.27 4.42 -4.51
CA CYS A 78 -5.86 4.17 -3.12
C CYS A 78 -7.09 4.15 -2.20
N GLU A 79 -7.33 3.04 -1.51
CA GLU A 79 -8.46 2.93 -0.58
C GLU A 79 -8.37 3.97 0.55
N LYS A 80 -7.16 4.21 1.08
CA LYS A 80 -6.95 5.22 2.12
C LYS A 80 -7.27 6.63 1.62
N CYS A 81 -6.85 7.01 0.41
CA CYS A 81 -7.21 8.31 -0.17
C CYS A 81 -8.72 8.46 -0.39
N LYS A 82 -9.39 7.38 -0.81
CA LYS A 82 -10.87 7.37 -0.96
C LYS A 82 -11.58 7.55 0.37
N GLU A 83 -11.12 6.88 1.42
CA GLU A 83 -11.68 7.00 2.76
C GLU A 83 -11.47 8.41 3.35
N LEU A 84 -10.28 8.98 3.17
CA LEU A 84 -9.97 10.33 3.66
C LEU A 84 -10.65 11.44 2.84
N GLY A 85 -10.94 11.20 1.57
CA GLY A 85 -11.31 12.25 0.61
C GLY A 85 -10.14 13.17 0.19
N TYR A 86 -8.92 12.92 0.67
CA TYR A 86 -7.73 13.69 0.33
C TYR A 86 -6.46 12.82 0.24
N TYR A 87 -5.34 13.45 -0.15
CA TYR A 87 -4.06 12.78 -0.36
C TYR A 87 -3.48 12.16 0.92
N CYS A 88 -3.40 10.83 0.99
CA CYS A 88 -3.01 10.11 2.21
C CYS A 88 -1.58 10.38 2.70
N ARG A 89 -0.67 10.93 1.88
CA ARG A 89 0.66 11.34 2.37
C ARG A 89 0.63 12.57 3.29
N LYS A 90 -0.46 13.36 3.25
CA LYS A 90 -0.64 14.51 4.15
C LYS A 90 -1.08 14.10 5.56
N GLU A 91 -1.51 12.86 5.73
CA GLU A 91 -1.92 12.37 7.04
C GLU A 91 -0.69 12.25 7.94
N LYS A 92 -0.66 13.11 8.97
CA LYS A 92 0.38 13.10 9.98
C LYS A 92 0.03 12.00 10.99
N PHE A 93 0.84 10.95 11.05
CA PHE A 93 0.80 9.91 12.08
C PHE A 93 2.05 9.97 12.94
#